data_AF-A0A817S5S7-F1
#
_entry.id   AF-A0A817S5S7-F1
#
_cell.length_a   1.000
_cell.length_b   1.000
_cell.length_c   1.000
_cell.angle_alpha   90.00
_cell.angle_beta   90.00
_cell.angle_gamma   90.00
#
_symmetry.space_group_name_H-M   'P 1'
#
loop_
_entity.id
_entity.type
_entity.pdbx_description
1 polymer ?
#
loop_
_entity_poly.entity_id
_entity_poly.type
_entity_poly.pdbx_seq_one_letter_code
_entity_poly.pdbx_strand_id
1 'polypeptide(L)' 'LGLNESLPETMSETMQQDDEFLKTMHRVLLEYEVEEGELICPETGRKFPISKGIPNMLLQETEVS' A
#
# COMPACT_ATOMS: atom_id res chain seq x y z
N LEU A 1 7.09 9.52 -5.17
CA LEU A 1 7.40 8.07 -5.14
C LEU A 1 8.02 7.52 -6.43
N GLY A 2 8.17 8.27 -7.53
CA GLY A 2 8.98 7.77 -8.67
C GLY A 2 8.49 6.48 -9.34
N LEU A 3 7.30 6.00 -8.98
CA LEU A 3 6.62 4.81 -9.50
C LEU A 3 6.06 5.07 -10.91
N ASN A 4 6.86 5.69 -11.78
CA ASN A 4 6.53 5.91 -13.20
C ASN A 4 6.70 4.61 -14.02
N GLU A 5 6.82 3.46 -13.36
CA GLU A 5 6.47 2.19 -14.00
C GLU A 5 4.96 2.17 -14.09
N SER A 6 4.45 2.06 -15.32
CA SER A 6 3.02 1.92 -15.60
C SER A 6 2.51 0.64 -14.95
N LEU A 7 2.17 0.73 -13.66
CA LEU A 7 1.45 -0.31 -12.95
C LEU A 7 0.16 -0.54 -13.72
N PRO A 8 -0.11 -1.79 -14.11
CA PRO A 8 -1.30 -2.08 -14.88
C PRO A 8 -2.54 -1.82 -14.04
N GLU A 9 -3.55 -1.20 -14.64
CA GLU A 9 -4.81 -0.88 -13.95
C GLU A 9 -5.59 -2.15 -13.57
N THR A 10 -5.41 -3.23 -14.32
CA THR A 10 -6.04 -4.53 -14.07
C THR A 10 -5.04 -5.66 -14.26
N MET A 11 -5.20 -6.73 -13.47
CA MET A 11 -4.42 -7.96 -13.63
C MET A 11 -5.15 -8.93 -14.56
N SER A 12 -4.45 -9.50 -15.53
CA SER A 12 -4.93 -10.62 -16.34
C SER A 12 -4.26 -11.94 -15.91
N GLU A 13 -4.88 -13.07 -16.22
CA GLU A 13 -4.31 -14.39 -15.93
C GLU A 13 -2.98 -14.63 -16.66
N THR A 14 -2.81 -14.04 -17.84
CA THR A 14 -1.58 -14.17 -18.63
C THR A 14 -0.38 -13.48 -17.97
N MET A 15 -0.62 -12.45 -17.15
CA MET A 15 0.44 -11.71 -16.44
C MET A 15 1.06 -12.51 -15.31
N GLN A 16 0.39 -13.55 -14.81
CA GLN A 16 0.95 -14.42 -13.75
C GLN A 16 2.15 -15.25 -14.24
N GLN A 17 2.34 -15.36 -15.56
CA GLN A 17 3.46 -16.08 -16.17
C GLN A 17 4.52 -15.14 -16.74
N ASP A 18 4.29 -13.82 -16.66
CA ASP A 18 5.23 -12.82 -17.15
C ASP A 18 6.24 -12.45 -16.05
N ASP A 19 7.46 -12.96 -16.20
CA ASP A 19 8.56 -12.77 -15.25
C ASP A 19 8.95 -11.30 -15.05
N GLU A 20 8.86 -10.46 -16.10
CA GLU A 20 9.18 -9.03 -16.01
C GLU A 20 8.11 -8.29 -15.19
N PHE A 21 6.84 -8.63 -15.42
CA PHE A 21 5.74 -8.13 -14.62
C PHE A 21 5.87 -8.57 -13.14
N LEU A 22 6.15 -9.85 -12.89
CA LEU A 22 6.31 -10.37 -11.53
C LEU A 22 7.45 -9.68 -10.76
N LYS A 23 8.59 -9.42 -11.43
CA LYS A 23 9.70 -8.65 -10.83
C LYS A 23 9.32 -7.22 -10.51
N THR A 24 8.56 -6.56 -11.39
CA THR A 24 8.05 -5.21 -11.16
C THR A 24 7.11 -5.17 -9.95
N MET A 25 6.17 -6.12 -9.86
CA MET A 25 5.26 -6.24 -8.73
C MET A 25 5.97 -6.57 -7.42
N HIS A 26 6.96 -7.46 -7.46
CA HIS A 26 7.82 -7.74 -6.30
C HIS A 26 8.44 -6.45 -5.76
N ARG A 27 9.04 -5.65 -6.64
CA ARG A 27 9.66 -4.39 -6.25
C ARG A 27 8.64 -3.42 -5.65
N VAL A 28 7.52 -3.20 -6.33
CA VAL A 28 6.48 -2.26 -5.87
C VAL A 28 5.87 -2.67 -4.53
N LEU A 29 5.59 -3.96 -4.35
CA LEU A 29 4.89 -4.46 -3.17
C LEU A 29 5.79 -4.73 -1.97
N LEU A 30 7.05 -5.11 -2.20
CA LEU A 30 7.93 -5.64 -1.15
C LEU A 30 9.22 -4.83 -0.94
N GLU A 31 9.68 -4.07 -1.94
CA GLU A 31 10.94 -3.32 -1.82
C GLU A 31 10.73 -1.84 -1.49
N TYR A 32 9.54 -1.28 -1.71
CA TYR A 32 9.21 0.08 -1.28
C TYR A 32 8.49 0.08 0.06
N GLU A 33 8.99 0.90 0.97
CA GLU A 33 8.43 1.08 2.30
C GLU A 33 8.05 2.55 2.53
N VAL A 34 6.97 2.78 3.28
CA VAL A 34 6.55 4.12 3.70
C VAL A 34 7.10 4.36 5.10
N GLU A 35 8.16 5.15 5.23
CA GLU A 35 8.76 5.43 6.56
C GLU A 35 7.85 6.32 7.44
N GLU A 36 7.27 7.36 6.86
CA GLU A 36 6.41 8.33 7.55
C GLU A 36 5.19 8.67 6.67
N GLY A 37 3.98 8.68 7.24
CA GLY A 37 2.76 8.92 6.48
C GLY A 37 1.48 8.65 7.26
N GLU A 38 0.36 8.50 6.54
CA GLU A 38 -0.94 8.14 7.13
C GLU A 38 -1.73 7.24 6.17
N LEU A 39 -2.38 6.21 6.72
CA LEU A 39 -3.42 5.46 6.01
C LEU A 39 -4.76 6.12 6.33
N ILE A 40 -5.54 6.46 5.30
CA ILE A 40 -6.85 7.10 5.47
C ILE A 40 -7.95 6.10 5.13
N CYS A 41 -8.86 5.88 6.05
CA CYS A 41 -10.05 5.08 5.78
C CYS A 41 -10.96 5.86 4.81
N PRO A 42 -11.31 5.31 3.64
CA PRO A 42 -12.11 6.03 2.64
C PRO A 42 -13.54 6.30 3.12
N GLU A 43 -14.09 5.45 3.98
CA GLU A 43 -15.48 5.56 4.46
C GLU A 43 -15.65 6.58 5.59
N THR A 44 -14.64 6.70 6.47
CA THR A 44 -14.74 7.50 7.70
C THR A 44 -13.82 8.72 7.72
N GLY A 45 -12.85 8.79 6.79
CA GLY A 45 -11.80 9.81 6.80
C GLY A 45 -10.79 9.66 7.94
N ARG A 46 -10.90 8.60 8.75
CA ARG A 46 -10.00 8.34 9.87
C ARG A 46 -8.57 8.11 9.39
N LYS A 47 -7.62 8.73 10.08
CA LYS A 47 -6.18 8.64 9.79
C LYS A 47 -5.49 7.68 10.75
N PHE A 48 -4.69 6.77 10.21
CA PHE A 48 -3.83 5.85 10.94
C PHE A 48 -2.37 6.23 10.62
N PRO A 49 -1.65 6.88 11.55
CA PRO A 49 -0.31 7.36 11.27
C PRO A 49 0.68 6.20 11.11
N ILE A 50 1.61 6.37 10.19
CA ILE A 50 2.79 5.52 9.97
C ILE A 50 3.99 6.31 10.49
N SER A 51 4.76 5.74 11.42
CA SER A 51 6.03 6.31 11.85
C SER A 51 7.08 5.22 11.96
N LYS A 52 8.31 5.51 11.50
CA LYS A 52 9.41 4.54 11.41
C LYS A 52 9.00 3.24 10.70
N GLY A 53 8.19 3.36 9.66
CA GLY A 53 7.67 2.22 8.89
C GLY A 53 6.59 1.40 9.59
N ILE A 54 6.14 1.79 10.80
CA ILE A 54 5.17 1.04 11.58
C ILE A 54 3.81 1.76 11.57
N PRO A 55 2.77 1.20 10.92
CA PRO A 55 1.43 1.75 10.96
C PRO A 55 0.78 1.53 12.33
N ASN A 56 0.19 2.58 12.91
CA ASN A 56 -0.63 2.47 14.12
C ASN A 56 -2.12 2.34 13.77
N MET A 57 -2.63 1.11 13.86
CA MET A 57 -4.03 0.75 13.57
C MET A 57 -4.92 0.67 14.82
N LEU A 58 -4.42 1.10 16.00
CA LEU A 58 -5.20 1.03 17.24
C LEU A 58 -6.36 2.04 17.22
N LEU A 59 -7.53 1.58 17.65
CA LEU A 59 -8.70 2.41 17.86
C LEU A 59 -8.68 3.00 19.28
N GLN A 60 -8.97 4.29 19.42
CA GLN A 60 -9.25 4.88 20.72
C GLN A 60 -10.65 4.45 21.19
N GLU A 61 -10.88 4.43 22.50
CA GLU A 61 -12.17 4.04 23.07
C GLU A 61 -13.33 4.90 22.56
N THR A 62 -13.08 6.17 22.25
CA THR A 62 -14.06 7.09 21.66
C THR A 62 -14.45 6.76 20.21
N GLU A 63 -13.71 5.85 19.57
CA GLU A 63 -13.90 5.45 18.17
C GLU A 63 -14.49 4.04 18.05
N VAL A 64 -14.69 3.35 19.18
CA VAL A 64 -15.46 2.09 19.27
C VAL A 64 -16.84 2.46 19.77
N SER A 65 -17.76 2.77 18.87
CA SER A 65 -19.17 3.08 19.17
C SER A 65 -20.11 2.29 18.28
#